data_AF-A0A376U2S5-F1
#
_entry.id   AF-A0A376U2S5-F1
#
_cell.length_a   1.000
_cell.length_b   1.000
_cell.length_c   1.000
_cell.angle_alpha   90.00
_cell.angle_beta   90.00
_cell.angle_gamma   90.00
#
_symmetry.space_group_name_H-M   'P 1'
#
loop_
_entity.id
_entity.type
_entity.pdbx_description
1 polymer ?
#
loop_
_entity_poly.entity_id
_entity_poly.type
_entity_poly.pdbx_seq_one_letter_code
_entity_poly.pdbx_strand_id
1 'polypeptide(L)'
;MRDEPRSVSPGMSTDALNQEILQVSSQLLDKSRQAQQEQERAREIADSLNQLPQQQTDARRQLNEIERRLGTLTGNTPLNQAQNFALQSDSARLKALVDELELAQLSAITVRN
;
A
#
# COMPACT_ATOMS: atom_id res chain seq x y z
N MET A 1 -4.18 -13.84 20.26
CA MET A 1 -3.68 -14.82 21.26
C MET A 1 -2.53 -14.14 21.98
N ARG A 2 -2.60 -13.98 23.31
CA ARG A 2 -1.55 -13.31 24.09
C ARG A 2 -0.38 -14.28 24.30
N ASP A 3 0.79 -13.95 23.78
CA ASP A 3 2.07 -14.51 24.24
C ASP A 3 2.48 -13.76 25.52
N GLU A 4 1.84 -14.07 26.64
CA GLU A 4 2.43 -13.75 27.95
C GLU A 4 3.51 -14.80 28.24
N PRO A 5 4.75 -14.39 28.59
CA PRO A 5 5.75 -15.33 29.06
C PRO A 5 5.18 -16.05 30.28
N ARG A 6 5.22 -17.39 30.27
CA ARG A 6 4.73 -18.21 31.38
C ARG A 6 5.50 -17.83 32.65
N SER A 7 4.79 -17.79 33.77
CA SER A 7 5.37 -17.43 35.06
C SER A 7 6.26 -18.58 35.54
N VAL A 8 7.57 -18.33 35.65
CA VAL A 8 8.53 -19.24 36.29
C VAL A 8 8.07 -19.52 37.73
N SER A 9 7.72 -20.78 38.03
CA SER A 9 7.27 -21.19 39.36
C SER A 9 8.48 -21.44 40.28
N PRO A 10 8.48 -20.94 41.53
CA PRO A 10 9.56 -21.22 42.48
C PRO A 10 9.51 -22.71 42.86
N GLY A 11 10.43 -23.51 42.31
CA GLY A 11 10.49 -24.96 42.48
C GLY A 11 10.84 -25.78 41.22
N MET A 12 11.04 -25.12 40.06
CA MET A 12 11.47 -25.80 38.84
C MET A 12 12.90 -26.36 38.96
N SER A 13 13.10 -27.59 38.46
CA SER A 13 14.45 -28.16 38.29
C SER A 13 15.28 -27.30 37.34
N THR A 14 16.59 -27.30 37.50
CA THR A 14 17.54 -26.59 36.62
C THR A 14 17.32 -26.92 35.14
N ASP A 15 16.94 -28.16 34.83
CA ASP A 15 16.63 -28.59 33.45
C ASP A 15 15.36 -27.95 32.90
N ALA A 16 14.32 -27.79 33.72
CA ALA A 16 13.08 -27.15 33.32
C ALA A 16 13.29 -25.65 33.04
N LEU A 17 14.13 -24.99 33.86
CA LEU A 17 14.51 -23.60 33.65
C LEU A 17 15.30 -23.42 32.33
N ASN A 18 16.24 -24.32 32.03
CA ASN A 18 17.01 -24.27 30.78
C ASN A 18 16.11 -24.44 29.55
N GLN A 19 15.12 -25.33 29.60
CA GLN A 19 14.16 -25.50 28.51
C GLN A 19 13.31 -24.23 28.30
N GLU A 20 12.88 -23.59 29.39
CA GLU A 20 12.11 -22.34 29.32
C GLU A 20 12.95 -21.18 28.77
N ILE A 21 14.23 -21.07 29.17
CA ILE A 21 15.17 -20.09 28.61
C ILE A 21 15.30 -20.29 27.10
N LEU A 22 15.47 -21.54 26.63
CA LEU A 22 15.57 -21.84 25.21
C LEU A 22 14.28 -21.49 24.46
N GLN A 23 13.12 -21.81 25.04
CA GLN A 23 11.83 -21.52 24.45
C GLN A 23 11.59 -20.02 24.31
N VAL A 24 11.81 -19.25 25.37
CA VAL A 24 11.67 -17.78 25.36
C VAL A 24 12.67 -17.16 24.38
N SER A 25 13.89 -17.68 24.32
CA SER A 25 14.90 -17.21 23.34
C SER A 25 14.45 -17.44 21.90
N SER A 26 13.85 -18.59 21.59
CA SER A 26 13.28 -18.85 20.26
C SER A 26 12.15 -17.88 19.94
N GLN A 27 11.23 -17.66 20.89
CA GLN A 27 10.13 -16.72 20.70
C GLN A 27 10.61 -15.28 20.47
N LEU A 28 11.66 -14.84 21.19
CA LEU A 28 12.26 -13.52 21.01
C LEU A 28 12.90 -13.39 19.63
N LEU A 29 13.59 -14.43 19.15
CA LEU A 29 14.17 -14.44 17.80
C LEU A 29 13.08 -14.37 16.73
N ASP A 30 12.00 -15.11 16.88
CA ASP A 30 10.88 -15.09 15.94
C ASP A 30 10.19 -13.72 15.91
N LYS A 31 9.94 -13.12 17.09
CA LYS A 31 9.41 -11.75 17.19
C LYS A 31 10.37 -10.71 16.61
N SER A 32 11.68 -10.88 16.80
CA SER A 32 12.68 -10.00 16.20
C SER A 32 12.64 -10.07 14.67
N ARG A 33 12.50 -11.26 14.09
CA ARG A 33 12.32 -11.43 12.64
C ARG A 33 11.04 -10.79 12.14
N GLN A 34 9.93 -10.96 12.85
CA GLN A 34 8.65 -10.33 12.50
C GLN A 34 8.75 -8.80 12.52
N ALA A 35 9.36 -8.23 13.57
CA ALA A 35 9.57 -6.79 13.68
C ALA A 35 10.45 -6.25 12.55
N GLN A 36 11.48 -6.99 12.13
CA GLN A 36 12.30 -6.63 10.98
C GLN A 36 11.49 -6.61 9.67
N GLN A 37 10.69 -7.64 9.42
CA GLN A 37 9.82 -7.69 8.23
C GLN A 37 8.79 -6.55 8.24
N GLU A 38 8.23 -6.23 9.40
CA GLU A 38 7.29 -5.11 9.53
C GLU A 38 7.98 -3.77 9.31
N GLN A 39 9.22 -3.61 9.76
CA GLN A 39 10.02 -2.42 9.48
C GLN A 39 10.33 -2.26 7.98
N GLU A 40 10.68 -3.35 7.30
CA GLU A 40 10.90 -3.36 5.84
C GLU A 40 9.61 -2.97 5.10
N ARG A 41 8.47 -3.59 5.45
CA ARG A 41 7.17 -3.22 4.89
C ARG A 41 6.80 -1.76 5.17
N ALA A 42 7.06 -1.27 6.37
CA ALA A 42 6.79 0.12 6.73
C ALA A 42 7.63 1.09 5.88
N ARG A 43 8.87 0.74 5.55
CA ARG A 43 9.71 1.51 4.63
C ARG A 43 9.15 1.49 3.21
N GLU A 44 8.78 0.33 2.67
CA GLU A 44 8.18 0.21 1.34
C GLU A 44 6.88 1.03 1.22
N ILE A 45 6.05 1.00 2.27
CA ILE A 45 4.85 1.83 2.35
C ILE A 45 5.24 3.31 2.37
N ALA A 46 6.19 3.72 3.21
CA ALA A 46 6.62 5.12 3.28
C ALA A 46 7.15 5.64 1.92
N ASP A 47 7.93 4.82 1.21
CA ASP A 47 8.43 5.16 -0.13
C ASP A 47 7.28 5.29 -1.14
N SER A 48 6.32 4.38 -1.10
CA SER A 48 5.12 4.44 -1.96
C SER A 48 4.28 5.69 -1.67
N LEU A 49 4.11 6.04 -0.39
CA LEU A 49 3.41 7.25 0.03
C LEU A 49 4.12 8.54 -0.38
N ASN A 50 5.45 8.53 -0.43
CA ASN A 50 6.23 9.67 -0.92
C ASN A 50 6.06 9.88 -2.43
N GLN A 51 5.80 8.81 -3.20
CA GLN A 51 5.59 8.89 -4.65
C GLN A 51 4.16 9.25 -5.04
N LEU A 52 3.19 8.98 -4.16
CA LEU A 52 1.77 9.15 -4.43
C LEU A 52 1.39 10.57 -4.91
N PRO A 53 1.87 11.69 -4.31
CA PRO A 53 1.54 13.03 -4.80
C PRO A 53 2.00 13.28 -6.24
N GLN A 54 3.16 12.73 -6.61
CA GLN A 54 3.68 12.83 -7.98
C GLN A 54 2.81 12.01 -8.95
N GLN A 55 2.48 10.76 -8.58
CA GLN A 55 1.59 9.91 -9.37
C GLN A 55 0.22 10.57 -9.59
N GLN A 56 -0.34 11.20 -8.55
CA GLN A 56 -1.62 11.91 -8.64
C GLN A 56 -1.53 13.11 -9.58
N THR A 57 -0.44 13.88 -9.50
CA THR A 57 -0.19 15.02 -10.39
C THR A 57 -0.09 14.57 -11.84
N ASP A 58 0.64 13.48 -12.10
CA ASP A 58 0.82 12.96 -13.46
C ASP A 58 -0.47 12.35 -14.02
N ALA A 59 -1.22 11.60 -13.22
CA ALA A 59 -2.52 11.06 -13.62
C ALA A 59 -3.52 12.19 -13.96
N ARG A 60 -3.60 13.25 -13.13
CA ARG A 60 -4.43 14.43 -13.43
C ARG A 60 -3.98 15.16 -14.69
N ARG A 61 -2.68 15.30 -14.92
CA ARG A 61 -2.16 15.93 -16.15
C ARG A 61 -2.56 15.14 -17.39
N GLN A 62 -2.39 13.82 -17.37
CA GLN A 62 -2.79 12.94 -18.46
C GLN A 62 -4.30 13.01 -18.71
N LEU A 63 -5.11 13.01 -17.65
CA LEU A 63 -6.56 13.13 -17.76
C LEU A 63 -6.96 14.43 -18.47
N ASN A 64 -6.39 15.57 -18.05
CA ASN A 64 -6.63 16.87 -18.68
C ASN A 64 -6.25 16.89 -20.17
N GLU A 65 -5.15 16.25 -20.54
CA GLU A 65 -4.70 16.17 -21.93
C GLU A 65 -5.68 15.35 -22.79
N ILE A 66 -6.16 14.21 -22.28
CA ILE A 66 -7.17 13.39 -22.98
C ILE A 66 -8.50 14.12 -23.10
N GLU A 67 -8.95 14.79 -22.04
CA GLU A 67 -10.17 15.60 -22.04
C GLU A 67 -10.09 16.76 -23.05
N ARG A 68 -8.94 17.43 -23.15
CA ARG A 68 -8.69 18.44 -24.17
C ARG A 68 -8.79 17.85 -25.57
N ARG A 69 -8.17 16.69 -25.83
CA ARG A 69 -8.24 16.02 -27.14
C ARG A 69 -9.67 15.65 -27.49
N LEU A 70 -10.41 15.07 -26.56
CA LEU A 70 -11.81 14.71 -26.73
C LEU A 70 -12.66 15.94 -27.10
N GLY A 71 -12.40 17.10 -26.49
CA GLY A 71 -13.08 18.36 -26.82
C GLY A 71 -12.71 18.97 -28.18
N THR A 72 -11.59 18.56 -28.78
CA THR A 72 -11.13 19.04 -30.10
C THR A 72 -11.48 18.11 -31.26
N LEU A 73 -11.81 16.84 -30.97
CA LEU A 73 -12.18 15.86 -31.98
C LEU A 73 -13.55 16.19 -32.56
N THR A 74 -13.55 16.68 -33.79
CA THR A 74 -14.76 17.07 -34.51
C THR A 74 -14.86 16.26 -35.81
N GLY A 75 -16.00 15.60 -36.02
CA GLY A 75 -16.26 14.83 -37.23
C GLY A 75 -16.98 13.51 -36.98
N ASN A 76 -18.00 13.21 -37.79
CA ASN A 76 -18.87 12.04 -37.65
C ASN A 76 -18.41 10.82 -38.47
N THR A 77 -17.12 10.75 -38.84
CA THR A 77 -16.63 9.57 -39.58
C THR A 77 -16.53 8.36 -38.63
N PRO A 78 -16.74 7.12 -39.11
CA PRO A 78 -16.59 5.92 -38.28
C PRO A 78 -15.22 5.81 -37.59
N LEU A 79 -14.16 6.27 -38.27
CA LEU A 79 -12.82 6.34 -37.70
C LEU A 79 -12.75 7.34 -36.52
N ASN A 80 -13.35 8.53 -36.65
CA ASN A 80 -13.41 9.51 -35.56
C ASN A 80 -14.27 9.03 -34.38
N GLN A 81 -15.33 8.28 -34.64
CA GLN A 81 -16.14 7.66 -33.59
C GLN A 81 -15.34 6.61 -32.81
N ALA A 82 -14.62 5.73 -33.50
CA ALA A 82 -13.75 4.75 -32.86
C ALA A 82 -12.65 5.41 -32.00
N GLN A 83 -12.03 6.48 -32.51
CA GLN A 83 -11.04 7.26 -31.77
C GLN A 83 -11.65 7.96 -30.55
N ASN A 84 -12.86 8.52 -30.66
CA ASN A 84 -13.59 9.08 -29.53
C ASN A 84 -13.84 8.04 -28.43
N PHE A 85 -14.30 6.84 -28.80
CA PHE A 85 -14.53 5.77 -27.82
C PHE A 85 -13.24 5.33 -27.13
N ALA A 86 -12.14 5.22 -27.87
CA ALA A 86 -10.83 4.90 -27.29
C ALA A 86 -10.41 5.95 -26.25
N LEU A 87 -10.50 7.24 -26.60
CA LEU A 87 -10.15 8.34 -25.70
C LEU A 87 -11.09 8.45 -24.49
N GLN A 88 -12.38 8.16 -24.67
CA GLN A 88 -13.33 8.10 -23.56
C GLN A 88 -12.99 6.96 -22.59
N SER A 89 -12.62 5.79 -23.11
CA SER A 89 -12.16 4.67 -22.29
C SER A 89 -10.90 5.02 -21.52
N ASP A 90 -9.93 5.67 -22.18
CA ASP A 90 -8.69 6.09 -21.54
C ASP A 90 -8.93 7.17 -20.47
N SER A 91 -9.83 8.11 -20.73
CA SER A 91 -10.28 9.11 -19.76
C SER A 91 -10.93 8.45 -18.53
N ALA A 92 -11.84 7.50 -18.74
CA ALA A 92 -12.49 6.77 -17.64
C ALA A 92 -11.46 5.99 -16.80
N ARG A 93 -10.48 5.35 -17.46
CA ARG A 93 -9.38 4.65 -16.78
C ARG A 93 -8.52 5.59 -15.94
N LEU A 94 -8.14 6.74 -16.50
CA LEU A 94 -7.34 7.74 -15.78
C LEU A 94 -8.10 8.36 -14.62
N LYS A 95 -9.41 8.59 -14.78
CA LYS A 95 -10.27 9.09 -13.71
C LYS A 95 -10.33 8.11 -12.54
N ALA A 96 -10.56 6.82 -12.82
CA ALA A 96 -10.52 5.78 -11.79
C ALA A 96 -9.16 5.69 -11.08
N LEU A 97 -8.05 5.86 -11.82
CA LEU A 97 -6.71 5.90 -11.23
C LEU A 97 -6.51 7.12 -10.32
N VAL A 98 -7.00 8.29 -10.72
CA VAL A 98 -6.94 9.49 -9.85
C VAL A 98 -7.73 9.26 -8.56
N ASP A 99 -8.93 8.66 -8.65
CA ASP A 99 -9.77 8.35 -7.49
C ASP A 99 -9.08 7.33 -6.56
N GLU A 100 -8.42 6.32 -7.11
CA GLU A 100 -7.65 5.33 -6.33
C GLU A 100 -6.46 5.97 -5.61
N LEU A 101 -5.71 6.84 -6.29
CA LEU A 101 -4.59 7.56 -5.70
C LEU A 101 -5.05 8.52 -4.60
N GLU A 102 -6.19 9.20 -4.77
CA GLU A 102 -6.82 10.02 -3.73
C GLU A 102 -7.21 9.18 -2.50
N LEU A 103 -7.83 8.02 -2.72
CA LEU A 103 -8.19 7.12 -1.64
C LEU A 103 -6.95 6.62 -0.88
N ALA A 104 -5.90 6.24 -1.61
CA ALA A 104 -4.63 5.83 -1.03
C ALA A 104 -4.01 6.98 -0.20
N GLN A 105 -4.09 8.23 -0.68
CA GLN A 105 -3.63 9.41 0.07
C GLN A 105 -4.39 9.59 1.38
N LEU A 106 -5.72 9.50 1.33
CA LEU A 106 -6.59 9.65 2.52
C LEU A 106 -6.32 8.55 3.53
N SER A 107 -6.20 7.30 3.07
CA SER A 107 -5.89 6.16 3.94
C SER A 107 -4.54 6.34 4.64
N ALA A 108 -3.54 6.89 3.94
CA ALA A 108 -2.23 7.17 4.49
C ALA A 108 -2.25 8.28 5.55
N ILE A 109 -3.07 9.31 5.35
CA ILE A 109 -3.25 10.40 6.33
C ILE A 109 -3.93 9.85 7.59
N THR A 110 -4.89 8.94 7.46
CA THR A 110 -5.54 8.30 8.61
C THR A 110 -4.58 7.42 9.41
N VAL A 111 -3.65 6.71 8.76
CA VAL A 111 -2.63 5.89 9.46
C VAL A 111 -1.58 6.74 10.19
N ARG A 112 -1.42 8.02 9.81
CA ARG A 112 -0.43 8.94 10.40
C ARG A 112 -0.94 9.66 11.67
N ASN A 113 -2.23 9.62 11.98
CA ASN A 113 -2.85 10.25 13.17
C ASN A 113 -3.13 9.22 14.28
#